data_AF-A0A965H3G8-F1
#
_entry.id   AF-A0A965H3G8-F1
#
_cell.length_a   1.000
_cell.length_b   1.000
_cell.length_c   1.000
_cell.angle_alpha   90.00
_cell.angle_beta   90.00
_cell.angle_gamma   90.00
#
_symmetry.space_group_name_H-M   'P 1'
#
loop_
_entity.id
_entity.type
_entity.pdbx_description
1 polymer ?
#
loop_
_entity_poly.entity_id
_entity_poly.type
_entity_poly.pdbx_seq_one_letter_code
_entity_poly.pdbx_strand_id
1 'polypeptide(L)'
;RASKLDAYRALTEQVYGQQLDATTTVAEMMITSDTFRTRVQGIIYGAVLESITPIGDDTYETTLSLDGRVVNDLRVLYLSQMAAARRR
;
A
#
# COMPACT_ATOMS: atom_id res chain seq x y z
N ARG A 1 31.13 14.54 11.99
CA ARG A 1 29.87 14.11 12.67
C ARG A 1 28.58 14.58 11.95
N ALA A 2 28.63 14.95 10.66
CA ALA A 2 27.45 15.28 9.85
C ALA A 2 26.86 14.07 9.09
N SER A 3 27.70 13.08 8.75
CA SER A 3 27.30 11.90 7.96
C SER A 3 26.17 11.05 8.57
N LYS A 4 26.04 10.96 9.89
CA LYS A 4 24.90 10.26 10.51
C LYS A 4 23.60 11.03 10.33
N LEU A 5 23.60 12.34 10.52
CA LEU A 5 22.39 13.16 10.38
C LEU A 5 21.92 13.19 8.92
N ASP A 6 22.86 13.29 7.97
CA ASP A 6 22.54 13.20 6.54
C ASP A 6 22.10 11.80 6.12
N ALA A 7 22.69 10.74 6.69
CA ALA A 7 22.22 9.37 6.45
C ALA A 7 20.80 9.15 6.98
N TYR A 8 20.47 9.71 8.15
CA TYR A 8 19.12 9.66 8.70
C TYR A 8 18.12 10.48 7.87
N ARG A 9 18.51 11.70 7.44
CA ARG A 9 17.68 12.52 6.55
C ARG A 9 17.44 11.81 5.22
N ALA A 10 18.49 11.28 4.60
CA ALA A 10 18.40 10.56 3.34
C ALA A 10 17.54 9.28 3.46
N LEU A 11 17.68 8.51 4.54
CA LEU A 11 16.83 7.35 4.79
C LEU A 11 15.37 7.75 5.02
N THR A 12 15.13 8.83 5.75
CA THR A 12 13.77 9.30 6.03
C THR A 12 13.10 9.80 4.74
N GLU A 13 13.82 10.58 3.94
CA GLU A 13 13.33 11.10 2.66
C GLU A 13 13.12 9.96 1.64
N GLN A 14 13.97 8.94 1.64
CA GLN A 14 13.83 7.77 0.78
C GLN A 14 12.69 6.85 1.23
N VAL A 15 12.49 6.65 2.54
CA VAL A 15 11.42 5.80 3.08
C VAL A 15 10.06 6.48 2.92
N TYR A 16 9.94 7.75 3.30
CA TYR A 16 8.69 8.49 3.10
C TYR A 16 8.44 8.82 1.64
N GLY A 17 9.48 9.10 0.85
CA GLY A 17 9.40 9.23 -0.61
C GLY A 17 8.93 7.94 -1.27
N GLN A 18 9.53 6.78 -0.94
CA GLN A 18 9.07 5.49 -1.46
C GLN A 18 7.69 5.08 -0.96
N GLN A 19 7.34 5.38 0.29
CA GLN A 19 6.03 5.01 0.85
C GLN A 19 4.91 5.91 0.30
N LEU A 20 5.18 7.21 0.09
CA LEU A 20 4.28 8.11 -0.62
C LEU A 20 4.22 7.78 -2.11
N ASP A 21 5.35 7.49 -2.78
CA ASP A 21 5.39 7.11 -4.19
C ASP A 21 4.68 5.79 -4.43
N ALA A 22 4.91 4.77 -3.61
CA ALA A 22 4.25 3.48 -3.74
C ALA A 22 2.74 3.60 -3.47
N THR A 23 2.34 4.36 -2.44
CA THR A 23 0.92 4.59 -2.13
C THR A 23 0.24 5.40 -3.24
N THR A 24 0.88 6.46 -3.73
CA THR A 24 0.38 7.32 -4.82
C THR A 24 0.32 6.54 -6.14
N THR A 25 1.35 5.75 -6.46
CA THR A 25 1.38 4.90 -7.66
C THR A 25 0.32 3.81 -7.61
N VAL A 26 0.10 3.17 -6.44
CA VAL A 26 -1.00 2.21 -6.26
C VAL A 26 -2.35 2.91 -6.41
N ALA A 27 -2.53 4.11 -5.86
CA ALA A 27 -3.74 4.91 -6.00
C ALA A 27 -4.00 5.28 -7.48
N GLU A 28 -2.98 5.74 -8.21
CA GLU A 28 -3.05 5.99 -9.65
C GLU A 28 -3.41 4.73 -10.44
N MET A 29 -2.86 3.56 -10.07
CA MET A 29 -3.20 2.29 -10.70
C MET A 29 -4.63 1.82 -10.41
N MET A 30 -5.19 2.15 -9.24
CA MET A 30 -6.61 1.91 -8.96
C MET A 30 -7.53 2.82 -9.79
N ILE A 31 -7.07 4.00 -10.19
CA ILE A 31 -7.82 4.92 -11.05
C ILE A 31 -7.70 4.52 -12.52
N THR A 32 -6.52 4.08 -12.96
CA THR A 32 -6.21 3.83 -14.38
C THR A 32 -6.47 2.41 -14.85
N SER A 33 -6.59 1.43 -13.95
CA SER A 33 -6.85 0.03 -14.30
C SER A 33 -8.03 -0.57 -13.53
N ASP A 34 -9.17 -0.69 -14.22
CA ASP A 34 -10.38 -1.32 -13.68
C ASP A 34 -10.14 -2.77 -13.23
N THR A 35 -9.25 -3.50 -13.91
CA THR A 35 -8.88 -4.87 -13.52
C THR A 35 -8.12 -4.90 -12.19
N PHE A 36 -7.18 -3.97 -11.99
CA PHE A 36 -6.45 -3.86 -10.73
C PHE A 36 -7.38 -3.45 -9.60
N ARG A 37 -8.21 -2.42 -9.84
CA ARG A 37 -9.23 -1.94 -8.89
C ARG A 37 -10.18 -3.04 -8.46
N THR A 38 -10.76 -3.79 -9.39
CA THR A 38 -11.72 -4.87 -9.10
C THR A 38 -11.07 -5.96 -8.24
N ARG A 39 -9.80 -6.30 -8.53
CA ARG A 39 -9.05 -7.30 -7.77
C ARG A 39 -8.76 -6.83 -6.34
N VAL A 40 -8.30 -5.59 -6.17
CA VAL A 40 -8.03 -4.99 -4.85
C VAL A 40 -9.32 -4.93 -4.03
N GLN A 41 -10.43 -4.50 -4.62
CA GLN A 41 -11.73 -4.48 -3.95
C GLN A 41 -12.16 -5.88 -3.49
N GLY A 42 -12.05 -6.89 -4.35
CA GLY A 42 -12.37 -8.27 -3.97
C GLY A 42 -11.50 -8.81 -2.83
N ILE A 43 -10.25 -8.35 -2.73
CA ILE A 43 -9.33 -8.72 -1.66
C ILE A 43 -9.67 -8.03 -0.35
N ILE A 44 -9.98 -6.73 -0.39
CA ILE A 44 -10.43 -5.98 0.79
C ILE A 44 -11.73 -6.58 1.35
N TYR A 45 -12.66 -7.02 0.50
CA TYR A 45 -13.87 -7.75 0.92
C TYR A 45 -13.57 -9.09 1.58
N GLY A 46 -12.46 -9.74 1.22
CA GLY A 46 -12.01 -11.00 1.84
C GLY A 46 -11.14 -10.81 3.08
N ALA A 47 -10.90 -9.57 3.52
CA ALA A 47 -10.12 -9.29 4.71
C ALA A 47 -10.88 -9.75 5.97
N VAL A 48 -10.14 -10.34 6.91
CA VAL A 48 -10.69 -10.81 8.17
C VAL A 48 -10.66 -9.68 9.17
N LEU A 49 -11.79 -9.44 9.85
CA LEU A 49 -11.85 -8.48 10.93
C LEU A 49 -11.13 -9.03 12.17
N GLU A 50 -10.09 -8.35 12.61
CA GLU A 50 -9.33 -8.72 13.82
C GLU A 50 -9.88 -7.98 15.04
N SER A 51 -10.08 -6.67 14.94
CA SER A 51 -10.56 -5.86 16.07
C SER A 51 -11.23 -4.57 15.64
N ILE A 52 -12.12 -4.09 16.50
CA ILE A 52 -12.67 -2.73 16.47
C ILE A 52 -12.46 -2.13 17.85
N THR A 53 -11.69 -1.04 17.91
CA THR A 53 -11.33 -0.38 19.17
C THR A 53 -11.76 1.07 19.13
N PRO A 54 -12.54 1.56 20.11
CA PRO A 54 -12.84 2.99 20.21
C PRO A 54 -11.56 3.75 20.58
N ILE A 55 -11.24 4.79 19.81
CA ILE A 55 -10.07 5.67 20.03
C ILE A 55 -10.46 7.12 20.34
N GLY A 56 -11.76 7.40 20.44
CA GLY A 56 -12.33 8.69 20.81
C GLY A 56 -13.85 8.59 20.96
N ASP A 57 -14.51 9.72 21.22
CA ASP A 57 -15.94 9.75 21.54
C ASP A 57 -16.83 9.18 20.41
N ASP A 58 -16.46 9.43 19.15
CA ASP A 58 -17.17 8.93 17.95
C ASP A 58 -16.24 8.29 16.91
N THR A 59 -15.03 7.87 17.32
CA THR A 59 -14.03 7.31 16.39
C THR A 59 -13.64 5.89 16.78
N TYR A 60 -13.70 4.99 15.79
CA TYR A 60 -13.34 3.59 15.93
C TYR A 60 -12.19 3.26 14.99
N GLU A 61 -11.14 2.66 15.54
CA GLU A 61 -10.09 2.03 14.76
C GLU A 61 -10.52 0.60 14.41
N THR A 62 -10.45 0.25 13.12
CA THR A 62 -10.75 -1.10 12.64
C THR A 62 -9.48 -1.74 12.13
N THR A 63 -9.11 -2.88 12.71
CA THR A 63 -7.96 -3.68 12.29
C THR A 63 -8.45 -4.85 11.45
N LEU A 64 -7.90 -4.97 10.24
CA LEU A 64 -8.19 -6.03 9.29
C LEU A 64 -6.90 -6.82 9.03
N SER A 65 -7.02 -8.13 8.85
CA SER A 65 -5.92 -9.00 8.42
C SER A 65 -6.19 -9.60 7.05
N LEU A 66 -5.09 -9.89 6.34
CA LEU A 66 -5.09 -10.55 5.04
C LEU A 66 -4.13 -11.73 5.09
N ASP A 67 -4.49 -12.81 4.39
CA ASP A 67 -3.57 -13.94 4.19
C ASP A 67 -2.32 -13.47 3.42
N GLY A 68 -1.13 -13.85 3.88
CA GLY A 68 0.14 -13.46 3.26
C GLY A 68 0.24 -13.85 1.77
N ARG A 69 -0.45 -14.91 1.34
CA ARG A 69 -0.56 -15.30 -0.08
C ARG A 69 -1.30 -14.24 -0.89
N VAL A 70 -2.38 -13.70 -0.35
CA VAL A 70 -3.19 -12.66 -1.00
C VAL A 70 -2.40 -11.37 -1.14
N VAL A 71 -1.62 -11.01 -0.13
CA VAL A 71 -0.70 -9.86 -0.19
C VAL A 71 0.38 -10.06 -1.25
N ASN A 72 0.95 -11.27 -1.34
CA ASN A 72 1.94 -11.58 -2.36
C ASN A 72 1.36 -11.54 -3.78
N ASP A 73 0.13 -12.03 -3.98
CA ASP A 73 -0.57 -11.96 -5.26
C ASP A 73 -0.82 -10.52 -5.69
N LEU A 74 -1.24 -9.65 -4.76
CA LEU A 74 -1.35 -8.20 -5.01
C LEU A 74 -0.04 -7.59 -5.46
N ARG A 75 1.06 -7.95 -4.80
CA ARG A 75 2.40 -7.46 -5.13
C ARG A 75 2.83 -7.90 -6.52
N VAL A 76 2.63 -9.18 -6.87
CA VAL A 76 2.96 -9.70 -8.21
C VAL A 76 2.11 -9.02 -9.29
N LEU A 77 0.81 -8.84 -9.05
CA LEU A 77 -0.08 -8.12 -9.93
C LEU A 77 0.37 -6.67 -10.13
N TYR A 78 0.72 -5.99 -9.05
CA TYR A 78 1.23 -4.63 -9.11
C TYR A 78 2.49 -4.53 -9.97
N LEU A 79 3.48 -5.39 -9.72
CA LEU A 79 4.73 -5.41 -10.49
C LEU A 79 4.50 -5.72 -11.97
N SER A 80 3.54 -6.60 -12.28
CA SER A 80 3.19 -6.93 -13.67
C SER A 80 2.57 -5.73 -14.41
N GLN A 81 1.68 -4.98 -13.74
CA GLN A 81 1.05 -3.77 -14.28
C GLN A 81 2.08 -2.65 -14.46
N MET A 82 2.99 -2.44 -13.49
CA MET A 82 4.07 -1.47 -13.63
C MET A 82 5.01 -1.79 -14.80
N ALA A 83 5.34 -3.07 -14.99
CA ALA A 83 6.18 -3.50 -16.09
C ALA A 83 5.47 -3.32 -17.45
N ALA A 84 4.15 -3.49 -17.49
CA ALA A 84 3.34 -3.22 -18.68
C ALA A 84 3.19 -1.71 -18.97
N ALA A 85 3.02 -0.89 -17.92
CA ALA A 85 2.94 0.57 -18.04
C ALA A 85 4.25 1.19 -18.54
N ARG A 86 5.41 0.66 -18.10
CA ARG A 86 6.74 1.08 -18.59
C ARG A 86 7.07 0.67 -20.03
N ARG A 87 6.27 -0.21 -20.65
CA ARG A 87 6.46 -0.66 -22.04
C ARG A 87 5.61 0.13 -23.05
N ARG A 88 4.80 1.08 -22.60
CA ARG A 88 4.08 2.04 -23.44
C ARG A 88 4.81 3.37 -23.43
#